data_AF-A0A3A9YEM5-F1
#
_entry.id   AF-A0A3A9YEM5-F1
#
_cell.length_a   1.000
_cell.length_b   1.000
_cell.length_c   1.000
_cell.angle_alpha   90.00
_cell.angle_beta   90.00
_cell.angle_gamma   90.00
#
_symmetry.space_group_name_H-M   'P 1'
#
loop_
_entity.id
_entity.type
_entity.pdbx_description
1 polymer ?
#
loop_
_entity_poly.entity_id
_entity_poly.type
_entity_poly.pdbx_seq_one_letter_code
_entity_poly.pdbx_strand_id
1 'polypeptide(L)'
;MPDSDPTEAEYLRQIELLANDVANRALDEGWLSFDPDHDDATPLQRAVNALARQLRHHHFEDDGCVDPDTPLVGLAGALLVRPTTALSKQEYVDICERLGVEARPQGWALWHTWDQKGRRITMVTTRISTTKGMLLVWSRGHHMVPAKPPRAAVAATVRGWLGPAVRSPGYVAETGVMEAAVAASVPLCSTGGSTPAPSSDRDEGAHRDVSPRPETDL
;
A
#
# COMPACT_ATOMS: atom_id res chain seq x y z
N MET A 1 -48.59 7.57 -28.33
CA MET A 1 -47.28 6.98 -28.01
C MET A 1 -47.31 6.71 -26.51
N PRO A 2 -47.18 5.46 -26.02
CA PRO A 2 -47.08 5.27 -24.59
C PRO A 2 -45.75 5.90 -24.16
N ASP A 3 -45.84 7.02 -23.45
CA ASP A 3 -44.73 7.57 -22.68
C ASP A 3 -44.44 6.49 -21.63
N SER A 4 -43.37 5.74 -21.87
CA SER A 4 -43.02 4.63 -20.98
C SER A 4 -42.32 5.32 -19.83
N ASP A 5 -43.01 5.47 -18.71
CA ASP A 5 -42.41 6.01 -17.49
C ASP A 5 -41.07 5.28 -17.26
N PRO A 6 -39.99 6.02 -16.92
CA PRO A 6 -38.70 5.42 -16.71
C PRO A 6 -38.82 4.34 -15.65
N THR A 7 -38.16 3.22 -15.88
CA THR A 7 -38.03 2.19 -14.84
C THR A 7 -37.37 2.79 -13.60
N GLU A 8 -37.59 2.20 -12.44
CA GLU A 8 -36.96 2.65 -11.19
C GLU A 8 -35.43 2.74 -11.33
N ALA A 9 -34.81 1.78 -12.03
CA ALA A 9 -33.37 1.81 -12.30
C ALA A 9 -32.94 3.02 -13.16
N GLU A 10 -33.72 3.35 -14.20
CA GLU A 10 -33.47 4.53 -15.04
C GLU A 10 -33.67 5.84 -14.27
N TYR A 11 -34.70 5.90 -13.42
CA TYR A 11 -34.95 7.03 -12.54
C TYR A 11 -33.80 7.26 -11.54
N LEU A 12 -33.36 6.21 -10.85
CA LEU A 12 -32.22 6.28 -9.93
C LEU A 12 -30.93 6.66 -10.66
N ARG A 13 -30.70 6.12 -11.86
CA ARG A 13 -29.56 6.49 -12.68
C ARG A 13 -29.62 7.97 -13.09
N GLN A 14 -30.80 8.49 -13.43
CA GLN A 14 -30.97 9.90 -13.75
C GLN A 14 -30.68 10.80 -12.54
N ILE A 15 -31.10 10.42 -11.33
CA ILE A 15 -30.73 11.14 -10.10
C ILE A 15 -29.22 11.17 -9.92
N GLU A 16 -28.54 10.03 -10.08
CA GLU A 16 -27.09 9.95 -9.96
C GLU A 16 -26.39 10.87 -10.97
N LEU A 17 -26.85 10.90 -12.22
CA LEU A 17 -26.31 11.79 -13.26
C LEU A 17 -26.50 13.27 -12.90
N LEU A 18 -27.71 13.67 -12.48
CA LEU A 18 -27.98 15.05 -12.05
C LEU A 18 -27.14 15.45 -10.83
N ALA A 19 -26.93 14.53 -9.89
CA ALA A 19 -26.08 14.76 -8.72
C ALA A 19 -24.61 14.96 -9.13
N ASN A 20 -24.12 14.20 -10.11
CA ASN A 20 -22.79 14.40 -10.69
C ASN A 20 -22.69 15.77 -11.38
N ASP A 21 -23.71 16.21 -12.10
CA ASP A 21 -23.73 17.54 -12.73
C ASP A 21 -23.65 18.67 -11.72
N VAL A 22 -24.37 18.56 -10.59
CA VAL A 22 -24.28 19.52 -9.48
C VAL A 22 -22.86 19.58 -8.91
N ALA A 23 -22.26 18.43 -8.62
CA ALA A 23 -20.90 18.37 -8.09
C ALA A 23 -19.86 18.93 -9.07
N ASN A 24 -19.98 18.62 -10.37
CA ASN A 24 -19.07 19.14 -11.40
C ASN A 24 -19.18 20.65 -11.54
N ARG A 25 -20.40 21.21 -11.56
CA ARG A 25 -20.58 22.68 -11.61
C ARG A 25 -20.02 23.37 -10.38
N ALA A 26 -20.21 22.80 -9.19
CA ALA A 26 -19.64 23.34 -7.97
C ALA A 26 -18.09 23.28 -7.97
N LEU A 27 -17.51 22.23 -8.58
CA LEU A 27 -16.06 22.14 -8.78
C LEU A 27 -15.54 23.29 -9.66
N ASP A 28 -16.27 23.62 -10.74
CA ASP A 28 -15.91 24.73 -11.63
C ASP A 28 -15.99 26.10 -10.94
N GLU A 29 -16.80 26.25 -9.89
CA GLU A 29 -16.86 27.47 -9.06
C GLU A 29 -15.68 27.61 -8.09
N GLY A 30 -14.83 26.59 -7.96
CA GLY A 30 -13.55 26.67 -7.25
C GLY A 30 -13.62 26.64 -5.72
N TRP A 31 -14.80 26.51 -5.12
CA TRP A 31 -14.96 26.38 -3.66
C TRP A 31 -15.26 24.94 -3.22
N LEU A 32 -15.62 24.04 -4.14
CA LEU A 32 -15.89 22.64 -3.79
C LEU A 32 -14.63 22.00 -3.20
N SER A 33 -14.78 21.42 -2.02
CA SER A 33 -13.71 20.67 -1.37
C SER A 33 -14.15 19.23 -1.07
N PHE A 34 -13.21 18.31 -1.23
CA PHE A 34 -13.38 16.91 -0.83
C PHE A 34 -12.82 16.61 0.56
N ASP A 35 -12.11 17.58 1.15
CA ASP A 35 -11.62 17.52 2.52
C ASP A 35 -12.74 17.91 3.52
N PRO A 36 -12.50 17.84 4.85
CA PRO A 36 -13.45 18.39 5.82
C PRO A 36 -13.82 19.84 5.49
N ASP A 37 -15.10 20.17 5.67
CA ASP A 37 -15.61 21.49 5.31
C ASP A 37 -14.93 22.58 6.13
N HIS A 38 -14.54 23.68 5.47
CA HIS A 38 -14.00 24.85 6.15
C HIS A 38 -15.06 25.50 7.06
N ASP A 39 -14.60 26.13 8.14
CA ASP A 39 -15.50 26.76 9.13
C ASP A 39 -16.40 27.83 8.51
N ASP A 40 -15.93 28.52 7.46
CA ASP A 40 -16.62 29.56 6.72
C ASP A 40 -17.52 29.04 5.58
N ALA A 41 -17.52 27.73 5.30
CA ALA A 41 -18.36 27.16 4.26
C ALA A 41 -19.85 27.36 4.58
N THR A 42 -20.61 27.87 3.62
CA THR A 42 -22.06 28.07 3.77
C THR A 42 -22.79 26.71 3.86
N PRO A 43 -24.01 26.66 4.42
CA PRO A 43 -24.78 25.41 4.50
C PRO A 43 -24.98 24.71 3.14
N LEU A 44 -25.18 25.47 2.05
CA LEU A 44 -25.28 24.91 0.70
C LEU A 44 -23.96 24.29 0.26
N GLN A 45 -22.84 24.99 0.47
CA GLN A 45 -21.52 24.47 0.11
C GLN A 45 -21.20 23.18 0.87
N ARG A 46 -21.49 23.12 2.18
CA ARG A 46 -21.33 21.89 2.98
C ARG A 46 -22.18 20.74 2.44
N ALA A 47 -23.44 21.00 2.08
CA ALA A 47 -24.32 19.99 1.51
C ALA A 47 -23.81 19.48 0.15
N VAL A 48 -23.34 20.37 -0.72
CA VAL A 48 -22.79 20.00 -2.03
C VAL A 48 -21.44 19.29 -1.90
N ASN A 49 -20.56 19.73 -0.99
CA ASN A 49 -19.33 19.02 -0.66
C ASN A 49 -19.64 17.62 -0.14
N ALA A 50 -20.62 17.46 0.75
CA ALA A 50 -21.07 16.15 1.23
C ALA A 50 -21.59 15.27 0.09
N LEU A 51 -22.43 15.80 -0.80
CA LEU A 51 -22.91 15.09 -2.00
C LEU A 51 -21.74 14.66 -2.89
N ALA A 52 -20.83 15.57 -3.20
CA ALA A 52 -19.69 15.32 -4.07
C ALA A 52 -18.73 14.27 -3.48
N ARG A 53 -18.50 14.30 -2.16
CA ARG A 53 -17.76 13.25 -1.44
C ARG A 53 -18.45 11.89 -1.59
N GLN A 54 -19.77 11.83 -1.39
CA GLN A 54 -20.54 10.59 -1.54
C GLN A 54 -20.51 10.04 -2.98
N LEU A 55 -20.65 10.89 -3.99
CA LEU A 55 -20.61 10.48 -5.40
C LEU A 55 -19.22 9.96 -5.83
N ARG A 56 -18.15 10.51 -5.27
CA ARG A 56 -16.77 10.07 -5.58
C ARG A 56 -16.33 8.85 -4.79
N HIS A 57 -16.99 8.56 -3.67
CA HIS A 57 -16.66 7.40 -2.85
C HIS A 57 -17.09 6.12 -3.57
N HIS A 58 -16.10 5.32 -3.97
CA HIS A 58 -16.35 3.92 -4.27
C HIS A 58 -16.50 3.20 -2.93
N HIS A 59 -17.72 2.78 -2.58
CA HIS A 59 -17.94 2.09 -1.31
C HIS A 59 -17.26 0.73 -1.26
N PHE A 60 -16.59 0.47 -0.16
CA PHE A 60 -16.03 -0.83 0.18
C PHE A 60 -16.07 -1.06 1.69
N GLU A 61 -15.86 -2.30 2.11
CA GLU A 61 -15.83 -2.66 3.53
C GLU A 61 -14.79 -1.81 4.30
N ASP A 62 -15.22 -1.15 5.38
CA ASP A 62 -14.41 -0.25 6.20
C ASP A 62 -13.89 1.02 5.48
N ASP A 63 -14.60 1.51 4.47
CA ASP A 63 -14.34 2.82 3.84
C ASP A 63 -14.63 4.03 4.78
N GLY A 64 -15.18 3.77 5.97
CA GLY A 64 -15.56 4.79 6.95
C GLY A 64 -16.86 5.52 6.62
N CYS A 65 -17.57 5.15 5.55
CA CYS A 65 -18.79 5.84 5.15
C CYS A 65 -20.01 5.45 6.01
N VAL A 66 -20.06 4.20 6.46
CA VAL A 66 -21.21 3.68 7.24
C VAL A 66 -21.11 4.04 8.73
N ASP A 67 -19.90 4.35 9.21
CA ASP A 67 -19.63 4.70 10.60
C ASP A 67 -18.68 5.91 10.68
N PRO A 68 -19.22 7.14 10.73
CA PRO A 68 -18.42 8.37 10.69
C PRO A 68 -17.61 8.58 11.99
N ASP A 69 -17.94 7.90 13.08
CA ASP A 69 -17.24 8.00 14.35
C ASP A 69 -16.00 7.09 14.40
N THR A 70 -15.85 6.17 13.43
CA THR A 70 -14.69 5.31 13.36
C THR A 70 -13.45 6.12 12.96
N PRO A 71 -12.37 6.09 13.78
CA PRO A 71 -11.19 6.89 13.49
C PRO A 71 -10.52 6.44 12.19
N LEU A 72 -10.19 7.40 11.32
CA LEU A 72 -9.48 7.16 10.08
C LEU A 72 -7.96 7.04 10.31
N VAL A 73 -7.26 6.38 9.39
CA VAL A 73 -5.80 6.23 9.45
C VAL A 73 -5.15 6.99 8.30
N GLY A 74 -4.40 8.04 8.62
CA GLY A 74 -3.55 8.71 7.64
C GLY A 74 -2.55 7.73 7.02
N LEU A 75 -2.47 7.71 5.69
CA LEU A 75 -1.58 6.83 4.94
C LEU A 75 -0.61 7.63 4.07
N ALA A 76 0.67 7.29 4.15
CA ALA A 76 1.68 7.72 3.18
C ALA A 76 1.69 6.83 1.92
N GLY A 77 1.07 5.65 1.98
CA GLY A 77 0.93 4.73 0.87
C GLY A 77 0.43 3.36 1.29
N ALA A 78 0.17 2.51 0.31
CA ALA A 78 -0.29 1.15 0.52
C ALA A 78 0.20 0.19 -0.57
N LEU A 79 0.21 -1.10 -0.24
CA LEU A 79 0.54 -2.19 -1.16
C LEU A 79 -0.30 -3.43 -0.83
N LEU A 80 -0.66 -4.19 -1.87
CA LEU A 80 -1.17 -5.55 -1.73
C LEU A 80 -0.07 -6.53 -2.11
N VAL A 81 0.27 -7.44 -1.20
CA VAL A 81 1.23 -8.52 -1.45
C VAL A 81 0.46 -9.83 -1.49
N ARG A 82 0.45 -10.49 -2.65
CA ARG A 82 -0.27 -11.76 -2.84
C ARG A 82 0.62 -12.76 -3.59
N PRO A 83 0.37 -14.07 -3.43
CA PRO A 83 1.05 -15.09 -4.24
C PRO A 83 0.71 -15.00 -5.74
N THR A 84 -0.34 -14.26 -6.12
CA THR A 84 -0.79 -14.10 -7.51
C THR A 84 -0.39 -12.76 -8.14
N THR A 85 0.15 -11.82 -7.36
CA THR A 85 0.49 -10.48 -7.84
C THR A 85 1.92 -10.46 -8.37
N ALA A 86 2.16 -10.95 -9.59
CA ALA A 86 3.43 -10.93 -10.34
C ALA A 86 4.69 -11.54 -9.67
N LEU A 87 4.65 -11.79 -8.37
CA LEU A 87 5.67 -12.43 -7.57
C LEU A 87 5.59 -13.93 -7.77
N SER A 88 6.75 -14.58 -7.80
CA SER A 88 6.84 -16.01 -7.60
C SER A 88 6.37 -16.39 -6.17
N LYS A 89 5.99 -17.66 -6.00
CA LYS A 89 5.59 -18.19 -4.68
C LYS A 89 6.69 -18.00 -3.63
N GLN A 90 7.96 -18.16 -4.02
CA GLN A 90 9.08 -18.01 -3.09
C GLN A 90 9.26 -16.56 -2.66
N GLU A 91 9.23 -15.60 -3.59
CA GLU A 91 9.33 -14.17 -3.24
C GLU A 91 8.19 -13.73 -2.30
N TYR A 92 6.99 -14.27 -2.49
CA TYR A 92 5.88 -14.02 -1.58
C TYR A 92 6.17 -14.51 -0.16
N VAL A 93 6.71 -15.73 -0.02
CA VAL A 93 7.11 -16.30 1.28
C VAL A 93 8.22 -15.46 1.92
N ASP A 94 9.25 -15.09 1.16
CA ASP A 94 10.37 -14.27 1.66
C ASP A 94 9.91 -12.86 2.11
N ILE A 95 8.90 -12.29 1.46
CA ILE A 95 8.26 -11.04 1.93
C ILE A 95 7.52 -11.28 3.26
N CYS A 96 6.75 -12.36 3.38
CA CYS A 96 6.01 -12.68 4.60
C CYS A 96 6.95 -12.90 5.79
N GLU A 97 8.05 -13.63 5.59
CA GLU A 97 9.08 -13.86 6.62
C GLU A 97 9.71 -12.55 7.09
N ARG A 98 10.09 -11.66 6.17
CA ARG A 98 10.63 -10.32 6.52
C ARG A 98 9.62 -9.45 7.26
N LEU A 99 8.34 -9.61 6.97
CA LEU A 99 7.26 -8.92 7.67
C LEU A 99 6.92 -9.56 9.03
N GLY A 100 7.47 -10.73 9.34
CA GLY A 100 7.18 -11.49 10.55
C GLY A 100 5.75 -12.04 10.58
N VAL A 101 5.19 -12.37 9.42
CA VAL A 101 3.83 -12.92 9.29
C VAL A 101 3.84 -14.25 8.55
N GLU A 102 2.86 -15.10 8.84
CA GLU A 102 2.67 -16.34 8.10
C GLU A 102 2.16 -16.05 6.68
N ALA A 103 2.71 -16.77 5.70
CA ALA A 103 2.23 -16.71 4.32
C ALA A 103 0.82 -17.30 4.23
N ARG A 104 -0.09 -16.55 3.60
CA ARG A 104 -1.50 -16.98 3.42
C ARG A 104 -1.98 -16.90 1.97
N PRO A 105 -2.96 -17.72 1.54
CA PRO A 105 -3.42 -17.72 0.16
C PRO A 105 -4.02 -16.39 -0.30
N GLN A 106 -4.69 -15.66 0.60
CA GLN A 106 -5.32 -14.38 0.27
C GLN A 106 -4.30 -13.24 0.08
N GLY A 107 -3.09 -13.38 0.64
CA GLY A 107 -2.10 -12.32 0.72
C GLY A 107 -2.26 -11.42 1.95
N TRP A 108 -1.54 -10.31 1.93
CA TRP A 108 -1.54 -9.28 2.97
C TRP A 108 -1.73 -7.88 2.37
N ALA A 109 -2.40 -7.02 3.12
CA ALA A 109 -2.43 -5.59 2.87
C ALA A 109 -1.37 -4.91 3.74
N LEU A 110 -0.57 -4.04 3.13
CA LEU A 110 0.48 -3.28 3.79
C LEU A 110 0.13 -1.80 3.72
N TRP A 111 0.02 -1.16 4.88
CA TRP A 111 -0.29 0.26 5.01
C TRP A 111 0.91 1.00 5.58
N HIS A 112 1.44 1.96 4.82
CA HIS A 112 2.50 2.84 5.27
C HIS A 112 1.88 3.99 6.07
N THR A 113 2.12 4.02 7.37
CA THR A 113 1.51 4.96 8.30
C THR A 113 2.49 5.32 9.43
N TRP A 114 1.99 5.91 10.51
CA TRP A 114 2.78 6.36 11.64
C TRP A 114 2.33 5.70 12.94
N ASP A 115 3.27 5.46 13.85
CA ASP A 115 2.94 5.08 15.22
C ASP A 115 2.52 6.29 16.06
N GLN A 116 2.17 6.04 17.33
CA GLN A 116 1.77 7.10 18.28
C GLN A 116 2.87 8.15 18.54
N LYS A 117 4.13 7.85 18.20
CA LYS A 117 5.27 8.77 18.36
C LYS A 117 5.61 9.46 17.02
N GLY A 118 4.77 9.33 16.00
CA GLY A 118 4.99 9.92 14.68
C GLY A 118 6.08 9.22 13.85
N ARG A 119 6.49 8.00 14.21
CA ARG A 119 7.50 7.26 13.46
C ARG A 119 6.85 6.44 12.36
N ARG A 120 7.47 6.43 11.17
CA ARG A 120 6.99 5.65 10.02
C ARG A 120 7.02 4.15 10.29
N ILE A 121 5.91 3.49 10.01
CA ILE A 121 5.69 2.05 10.18
C ILE A 121 4.95 1.47 8.98
N THR A 122 5.11 0.16 8.79
CA THR A 122 4.26 -0.66 7.94
C THR A 122 3.30 -1.43 8.84
N MET A 123 2.01 -1.14 8.72
CA MET A 123 0.96 -1.94 9.33
C MET A 123 0.57 -3.07 8.38
N VAL A 124 0.73 -4.33 8.82
CA VAL A 124 0.38 -5.52 8.06
C VAL A 124 -1.01 -5.97 8.49
N THR A 125 -1.97 -5.95 7.57
CA THR A 125 -3.38 -6.18 7.88
C THR A 125 -4.07 -7.16 6.92
N THR A 126 -5.13 -7.79 7.41
CA THR A 126 -6.03 -8.66 6.65
C THR A 126 -7.05 -7.89 5.81
N ARG A 127 -7.08 -6.55 5.87
CA ARG A 127 -8.01 -5.66 5.15
C ARG A 127 -7.72 -5.55 3.65
N ILE A 128 -7.77 -6.68 2.97
CA ILE A 128 -7.42 -6.83 1.56
C ILE A 128 -8.45 -6.13 0.66
N SER A 129 -9.75 -6.32 0.94
CA SER A 129 -10.84 -5.70 0.17
C SER A 129 -10.82 -4.18 0.31
N THR A 130 -10.70 -3.69 1.54
CA THR A 130 -10.53 -2.27 1.88
C THR A 130 -9.37 -1.65 1.11
N THR A 131 -8.20 -2.30 1.15
CA THR A 131 -7.01 -1.81 0.45
C THR A 131 -7.19 -1.81 -1.06
N LYS A 132 -7.85 -2.83 -1.62
CA LYS A 132 -8.14 -2.88 -3.07
C LYS A 132 -9.05 -1.74 -3.50
N GLY A 133 -10.13 -1.49 -2.75
CA GLY A 133 -11.06 -0.39 -3.03
C GLY A 133 -10.37 0.96 -2.93
N MET A 134 -9.59 1.18 -1.86
CA MET A 134 -8.80 2.39 -1.68
C MET A 134 -7.80 2.62 -2.81
N LEU A 135 -7.04 1.58 -3.22
CA LEU A 135 -6.10 1.69 -4.34
C LEU A 135 -6.81 2.02 -5.66
N LEU A 136 -8.05 1.53 -5.86
CA LEU A 136 -8.87 1.91 -7.01
C LEU A 136 -9.24 3.40 -6.97
N VAL A 137 -9.66 3.91 -5.80
CA VAL A 137 -9.96 5.34 -5.60
C VAL A 137 -8.70 6.20 -5.86
N TRP A 138 -7.56 5.81 -5.31
CA TRP A 138 -6.29 6.51 -5.51
C TRP A 138 -5.81 6.51 -6.96
N SER A 139 -6.04 5.42 -7.70
CA SER A 139 -5.68 5.35 -9.13
C SER A 139 -6.45 6.35 -10.00
N ARG A 140 -7.56 6.90 -9.49
CA ARG A 140 -8.33 7.99 -10.10
C ARG A 140 -7.88 9.38 -9.62
N GLY A 141 -6.82 9.46 -8.81
CA GLY A 141 -6.31 10.70 -8.22
C GLY A 141 -7.15 11.21 -7.05
N HIS A 142 -8.10 10.43 -6.53
CA HIS A 142 -8.95 10.85 -5.42
C HIS A 142 -8.29 10.50 -4.08
N HIS A 143 -8.21 11.49 -3.19
CA HIS A 143 -7.75 11.26 -1.82
C HIS A 143 -8.83 10.51 -1.03
N MET A 144 -8.40 9.48 -0.31
CA MET A 144 -9.22 8.72 0.62
C MET A 144 -8.30 8.05 1.63
N VAL A 145 -8.74 7.97 2.88
CA VAL A 145 -8.05 7.22 3.94
C VAL A 145 -9.04 6.24 4.56
N PRO A 146 -8.61 5.00 4.88
CA PRO A 146 -9.52 3.99 5.39
C PRO A 146 -9.77 4.19 6.89
N ALA A 147 -10.85 3.58 7.37
CA ALA A 147 -11.07 3.39 8.79
C ALA A 147 -9.91 2.60 9.44
N LYS A 148 -9.63 2.89 10.71
CA LYS A 148 -8.63 2.16 11.48
C LYS A 148 -9.08 0.72 11.66
N PRO A 149 -8.26 -0.27 11.23
CA PRO A 149 -8.62 -1.66 11.38
C PRO A 149 -8.67 -2.03 12.85
N PRO A 150 -9.58 -2.93 13.25
CA PRO A 150 -9.57 -3.49 14.59
C PRO A 150 -8.25 -4.21 14.84
N ARG A 151 -7.81 -4.26 16.11
CA ARG A 151 -6.51 -4.85 16.47
C ARG A 151 -6.34 -6.29 15.95
N ALA A 152 -7.42 -7.07 15.92
CA ALA A 152 -7.45 -8.44 15.42
C ALA A 152 -7.19 -8.55 13.91
N ALA A 153 -7.46 -7.49 13.13
CA ALA A 153 -7.13 -7.44 11.71
C ALA A 153 -5.68 -7.02 11.43
N VAL A 154 -4.92 -6.63 12.45
CA VAL A 154 -3.50 -6.23 12.34
C VAL A 154 -2.61 -7.38 12.77
N ALA A 155 -1.98 -8.05 11.80
CA ALA A 155 -1.10 -9.19 12.06
C ALA A 155 0.27 -8.75 12.59
N ALA A 156 0.83 -7.67 12.06
CA ALA A 156 2.12 -7.16 12.48
C ALA A 156 2.24 -5.64 12.29
N THR A 157 3.24 -5.05 12.95
CA THR A 157 3.67 -3.66 12.73
C THR A 157 5.19 -3.64 12.65
N VAL A 158 5.70 -3.26 11.48
CA VAL A 158 7.13 -3.27 11.15
C VAL A 158 7.63 -1.83 11.06
N ARG A 159 8.86 -1.56 11.49
CA ARG A 159 9.44 -0.22 11.37
C ARG A 159 9.82 0.08 9.92
N GLY A 160 9.56 1.33 9.49
CA GLY A 160 9.85 1.76 8.13
C GLY A 160 8.89 1.16 7.09
N TRP A 161 9.30 1.22 5.83
CA TRP A 161 8.54 0.71 4.69
C TRP A 161 9.34 -0.35 3.92
N LEU A 162 8.70 -1.46 3.59
CA LEU A 162 9.30 -2.58 2.88
C LEU A 162 8.66 -2.72 1.50
N GLY A 163 9.33 -2.17 0.46
CA GLY A 163 8.98 -2.37 -0.95
C GLY A 163 8.55 -1.11 -1.72
N PRO A 164 8.01 -1.24 -2.95
CA PRO A 164 7.34 -0.14 -3.64
C PRO A 164 5.96 0.13 -3.00
N ALA A 165 5.56 1.41 -2.89
CA ALA A 165 4.22 1.79 -2.40
C ALA A 165 3.46 2.55 -3.49
N VAL A 166 2.16 2.25 -3.63
CA VAL A 166 1.26 3.24 -4.22
C VAL A 166 1.08 4.33 -3.18
N ARG A 167 1.44 5.56 -3.53
CA ARG A 167 1.37 6.70 -2.59
C ARG A 167 -0.06 7.20 -2.47
N SER A 168 -0.40 7.67 -1.28
CA SER A 168 -1.65 8.39 -1.06
C SER A 168 -1.60 9.73 -1.80
N PRO A 169 -2.63 10.11 -2.56
CA PRO A 169 -2.69 11.41 -3.22
C PRO A 169 -2.52 12.60 -2.26
N GLY A 170 -3.12 12.54 -1.06
CA GLY A 170 -2.97 13.57 -0.03
C GLY A 170 -1.53 13.70 0.47
N TYR A 171 -0.85 12.57 0.71
CA TYR A 171 0.55 12.59 1.11
C TYR A 171 1.47 13.18 0.02
N VAL A 172 1.19 12.90 -1.26
CA VAL A 172 1.94 13.49 -2.38
C VAL A 172 1.72 15.00 -2.46
N ALA A 173 0.47 15.45 -2.31
CA ALA A 173 0.12 16.87 -2.29
C ALA A 173 0.82 17.62 -1.15
N GLU A 174 0.89 17.03 0.05
CA GLU A 174 1.55 17.63 1.22
C GLU A 174 3.07 17.66 1.11
N THR A 175 3.69 16.62 0.53
CA THR A 175 5.16 16.45 0.59
C THR A 175 5.90 16.77 -0.70
N GLY A 176 5.20 16.95 -1.82
CA GLY A 176 5.79 17.27 -3.12
C GLY A 176 6.68 16.16 -3.71
N VAL A 177 6.70 14.96 -3.10
CA VAL A 177 7.54 13.85 -3.57
C VAL A 177 6.88 13.16 -4.77
N MET A 178 7.24 13.60 -5.97
CA MET A 178 7.12 12.82 -7.19
C MET A 178 8.51 12.25 -7.53
N GLU A 179 8.75 10.95 -7.35
CA GLU A 179 9.92 10.33 -7.97
C GLU A 179 9.69 8.92 -8.48
N ALA A 180 10.49 8.63 -9.53
CA ALA A 180 10.40 7.68 -10.62
C ALA A 180 9.92 6.26 -10.32
N ALA A 181 9.12 5.76 -11.27
CA ALA A 181 8.97 4.34 -11.53
C ALA A 181 10.36 3.75 -11.84
N VAL A 182 11.04 3.22 -10.82
CA VAL A 182 12.24 2.43 -11.05
C VAL A 182 11.77 1.05 -11.53
N ALA A 183 11.81 0.88 -12.85
CA ALA A 183 11.94 -0.42 -13.47
C ALA A 183 13.23 -1.05 -12.91
N ALA A 184 13.09 -2.12 -12.13
CA ALA A 184 14.21 -2.97 -11.76
C ALA A 184 14.02 -4.33 -12.42
N SER A 185 14.33 -4.38 -13.71
CA SER A 185 14.98 -5.55 -14.28
C SER A 185 16.38 -5.61 -13.67
N VAL A 186 16.62 -6.53 -12.74
CA VAL A 186 17.98 -6.93 -12.37
C VAL A 186 18.28 -8.22 -13.13
N PRO A 187 19.35 -8.30 -13.94
CA PRO A 187 19.72 -9.54 -14.61
C PRO A 187 20.18 -10.57 -13.58
N LEU A 188 19.63 -11.78 -13.66
CA LEU A 188 20.23 -12.98 -13.10
C LEU A 188 21.62 -13.16 -13.74
N CYS A 189 22.68 -13.01 -12.96
CA CYS A 189 23.92 -13.73 -13.27
C CYS A 189 23.74 -15.18 -12.83
N SER A 190 23.41 -16.01 -13.82
CA SER A 190 23.44 -17.46 -13.75
C SER A 190 24.82 -17.95 -13.35
N THR A 191 24.86 -18.82 -12.35
CA THR A 191 25.92 -19.80 -12.17
C THR A 191 25.94 -20.78 -13.36
N GLY A 192 27.13 -21.26 -13.73
CA GLY A 192 27.28 -22.42 -14.61
C GLY A 192 28.67 -22.52 -15.24
N GLY A 193 29.45 -23.52 -14.85
CA GLY A 193 30.66 -23.89 -15.60
C GLY A 193 31.73 -24.67 -14.83
N SER A 194 31.42 -25.93 -14.51
CA SER A 194 32.30 -27.12 -14.49
C SER A 194 33.83 -27.00 -14.39
N THR A 195 34.37 -27.82 -13.47
CA THR A 195 35.76 -28.29 -13.33
C THR A 195 36.38 -28.79 -14.65
N PRO A 196 37.70 -28.65 -14.82
CA PRO A 196 38.54 -29.86 -14.75
C PRO A 196 39.89 -29.65 -14.01
N ALA A 197 40.41 -30.71 -13.38
CA ALA A 197 41.84 -30.87 -13.07
C ALA A 197 42.56 -31.43 -14.31
N PRO A 198 43.89 -31.24 -14.49
CA PRO A 198 44.85 -32.14 -13.84
C PRO A 198 46.28 -31.57 -13.56
N SER A 199 47.08 -32.45 -12.94
CA SER A 199 48.55 -32.66 -13.00
C SER A 199 49.53 -31.74 -12.24
N SER A 200 50.06 -32.32 -11.15
CA SER A 200 51.48 -32.52 -10.79
C SER A 200 52.60 -31.62 -11.37
N ASP A 201 53.36 -31.01 -10.45
CA ASP A 201 54.84 -30.94 -10.39
C ASP A 201 55.19 -30.46 -8.96
N ARG A 202 55.80 -31.26 -8.07
CA ARG A 202 57.24 -31.49 -7.83
C ARG A 202 58.10 -30.23 -7.64
N ASP A 203 58.45 -29.96 -6.38
CA ASP A 203 59.80 -29.64 -5.86
C ASP A 203 59.69 -29.66 -4.31
N GLU A 204 60.27 -30.61 -3.55
CA GLU A 204 61.68 -30.66 -3.08
C GLU A 204 62.24 -29.27 -2.72
N GLY A 205 62.67 -28.93 -1.50
CA GLY A 205 62.87 -29.65 -0.25
C GLY A 205 63.50 -28.71 0.79
N ALA A 206 64.01 -29.31 1.87
CA ALA A 206 64.94 -28.78 2.89
C ALA A 206 64.38 -28.24 4.23
N HIS A 207 64.42 -29.16 5.20
CA HIS A 207 65.19 -29.10 6.45
C HIS A 207 64.73 -28.28 7.70
N ARG A 208 64.43 -29.07 8.76
CA ARG A 208 64.79 -28.99 10.22
C ARG A 208 64.53 -27.67 10.98
N ASP A 209 63.96 -27.64 12.19
CA ASP A 209 64.34 -28.31 13.45
C ASP A 209 63.12 -28.33 14.41
N VAL A 210 62.75 -29.45 15.04
CA VAL A 210 63.00 -29.83 16.46
C VAL A 210 62.55 -28.82 17.55
N SER A 211 61.39 -29.12 18.16
CA SER A 211 60.88 -29.00 19.56
C SER A 211 61.73 -28.40 20.71
N PRO A 212 61.19 -28.15 21.95
CA PRO A 212 59.80 -28.08 22.46
C PRO A 212 59.50 -26.87 23.42
N ARG A 213 58.29 -26.92 24.04
CA ARG A 213 57.65 -26.11 25.10
C ARG A 213 58.55 -25.61 26.28
N PRO A 214 58.03 -24.69 27.13
CA PRO A 214 57.34 -25.17 28.34
C PRO A 214 56.02 -24.46 28.68
N GLU A 215 55.22 -25.20 29.46
CA GLU A 215 54.09 -24.74 30.26
C GLU A 215 54.52 -23.69 31.31
N THR A 216 53.61 -22.80 31.69
CA THR A 216 53.54 -22.31 33.08
C THR A 216 52.14 -21.79 33.37
N ASP A 217 51.66 -22.23 34.54
CA ASP A 217 50.41 -21.89 35.20
C ASP A 217 50.22 -20.38 35.43
N LEU A 218 48.96 -19.94 35.39
CA LEU A 218 48.25 -19.17 36.44
C LEU A 218 46.76 -19.03 36.10
#